data_AF-A0A3D2YWG4-F1
#
_entry.id   AF-A0A3D2YWG4-F1
#
_cell.length_a   1.000
_cell.length_b   1.000
_cell.length_c   1.000
_cell.angle_alpha   90.00
_cell.angle_beta   90.00
_cell.angle_gamma   90.00
#
_symmetry.space_group_name_H-M   'P 1'
#
loop_
_entity.id
_entity.type
_entity.pdbx_description
1 polymer ?
#
loop_
_entity_poly.entity_id
_entity_poly.type
_entity_poly.pdbx_seq_one_letter_code
_entity_poly.pdbx_strand_id
1 'polypeptide(L)'
;MGTTDVSMTANSGWLCYPGNPDRGGDPVIHEMVHTINHIVFEDINEVYFYERIYHLALSAIEKGIFLPFQQNLPEGEQQDMSHRVGEYWAMTVEGYIMDREGFKSSHDTREWVEENDPELFELITRYFPTETWPDGKFCPDA
;
A
#
# COMPACT_ATOMS: atom_id res chain seq x y z
N MET A 1 16.29 2.01 14.86
CA MET A 1 14.83 1.88 14.76
C MET A 1 14.54 1.46 13.34
N GLY A 2 13.85 0.33 13.18
CA GLY A 2 13.47 -0.16 11.85
C GLY A 2 12.36 0.72 11.29
N THR A 3 12.25 0.79 9.96
CA THR A 3 11.13 1.46 9.28
C THR A 3 9.77 0.90 9.73
N THR A 4 9.71 -0.32 10.26
CA THR A 4 8.49 -0.93 10.83
C THR A 4 8.07 -0.40 12.20
N ASP A 5 8.90 0.37 12.91
CA ASP A 5 8.51 0.95 14.21
C ASP A 5 7.36 1.99 14.06
N VAL A 6 7.15 2.49 12.84
CA VAL A 6 6.16 3.54 12.51
C VAL A 6 4.71 3.04 12.52
N SER A 7 4.50 1.74 12.23
CA SER A 7 3.19 1.07 12.32
C SER A 7 2.84 0.66 13.75
N MET A 8 3.81 0.70 14.67
CA MET A 8 3.66 0.33 16.08
C MET A 8 3.56 1.56 17.00
N THR A 9 3.27 2.73 16.44
CA THR A 9 3.17 3.97 17.20
C THR A 9 1.94 3.96 18.11
N ALA A 10 2.10 4.48 19.33
CA ALA A 10 0.97 4.63 20.26
C ALA A 10 -0.02 5.73 19.83
N ASN A 11 0.36 6.59 18.88
CA ASN A 11 -0.42 7.72 18.38
C ASN A 11 -0.09 7.98 16.91
N SER A 12 -1.10 7.92 16.03
CA SER A 12 -0.97 8.15 14.59
C SER A 12 -0.47 9.56 14.24
N GLY A 13 -0.64 10.54 15.13
CA GLY A 13 -0.07 11.88 14.96
C GLY A 13 1.47 11.90 14.85
N TRP A 14 2.16 10.82 15.27
CA TRP A 14 3.60 10.66 15.06
C TRP A 14 3.98 10.62 13.57
N LEU A 15 3.09 10.11 12.71
CA LEU A 15 3.27 10.07 11.26
C LEU A 15 3.34 11.48 10.63
N CYS A 16 2.89 12.50 11.35
CA CYS A 16 2.75 13.85 10.83
C CYS A 16 3.93 14.78 11.19
N TYR A 17 4.94 14.29 11.93
CA TYR A 17 6.09 15.11 12.32
C TYR A 17 6.91 15.57 11.10
N PRO A 18 7.33 16.84 11.04
CA PRO A 18 8.25 17.31 10.01
C PRO A 18 9.54 16.47 9.96
N GLY A 19 9.90 15.98 8.77
CA GLY A 19 11.07 15.12 8.57
C GLY A 19 10.79 13.62 8.73
N ASN A 20 9.56 13.22 9.05
CA ASN A 20 9.16 11.81 8.97
C ASN A 20 9.11 11.36 7.49
N PRO A 21 9.86 10.32 7.08
CA PRO A 21 9.86 9.83 5.70
C PRO A 21 8.50 9.24 5.28
N ASP A 22 7.71 8.75 6.23
CA ASP A 22 6.38 8.18 6.00
C ASP A 22 5.26 9.23 6.15
N ARG A 23 5.63 10.51 6.23
CA ARG A 23 4.67 11.61 6.33
C ARG A 23 3.73 11.60 5.13
N GLY A 24 2.44 11.59 5.44
CA GLY A 24 1.38 11.58 4.42
C GLY A 24 0.94 10.18 3.99
N GLY A 25 1.54 9.11 4.52
CA GLY A 25 0.99 7.75 4.50
C GLY A 25 0.31 7.37 5.82
N ASP A 26 -0.22 6.16 5.86
CA ASP A 26 -0.72 5.49 7.06
C ASP A 26 -0.12 4.07 7.14
N PRO A 27 1.04 3.92 7.81
CA PRO A 27 1.68 2.63 7.98
C PRO A 27 0.87 1.61 8.79
N VAL A 28 -0.13 2.04 9.57
CA VAL A 28 -1.01 1.10 10.26
C VAL A 28 -1.90 0.41 9.22
N ILE A 29 -2.44 1.16 8.27
CA ILE A 29 -3.20 0.60 7.16
C ILE A 29 -2.29 -0.29 6.30
N HIS A 30 -1.10 0.18 5.96
CA HIS A 30 -0.12 -0.58 5.19
C HIS A 30 0.14 -1.98 5.79
N GLU A 31 0.53 -2.03 7.07
CA GLU A 31 0.83 -3.29 7.74
C GLU A 31 -0.42 -4.13 8.04
N MET A 32 -1.58 -3.50 8.23
CA MET A 32 -2.86 -4.21 8.31
C MET A 32 -3.14 -4.98 7.01
N VAL A 33 -2.83 -4.41 5.84
CA VAL A 33 -3.03 -5.08 4.55
C VAL A 33 -2.11 -6.30 4.43
N HIS A 34 -0.83 -6.17 4.80
CA HIS A 34 0.08 -7.32 4.90
C HIS A 34 -0.46 -8.41 5.84
N THR A 35 -0.98 -7.99 6.99
CA THR A 35 -1.57 -8.90 7.99
C THR A 35 -2.81 -9.62 7.46
N ILE A 36 -3.69 -8.94 6.73
CA ILE A 36 -4.86 -9.55 6.08
C ILE A 36 -4.40 -10.59 5.05
N ASN A 37 -3.38 -10.27 4.25
CA ASN A 37 -2.81 -11.23 3.31
C ASN A 37 -2.33 -12.50 4.01
N HIS A 38 -1.46 -12.37 5.02
CA HIS A 38 -0.85 -13.53 5.67
C HIS A 38 -1.80 -14.33 6.56
N ILE A 39 -2.77 -13.68 7.22
CA ILE A 39 -3.66 -14.38 8.16
C ILE A 39 -4.93 -14.82 7.47
N VAL A 40 -5.57 -13.95 6.70
CA VAL A 40 -6.90 -14.21 6.17
C VAL A 40 -6.83 -14.88 4.80
N PHE A 41 -6.07 -14.31 3.85
CA PHE A 41 -6.05 -14.84 2.48
C PHE A 41 -5.37 -16.20 2.39
N GLU A 42 -4.31 -16.42 3.18
CA GLU A 42 -3.67 -17.74 3.27
C GLU A 42 -4.58 -18.78 3.93
N ASP A 43 -5.29 -18.43 5.01
CA ASP A 43 -6.18 -19.35 5.72
C ASP A 43 -7.36 -19.80 4.86
N ILE A 44 -7.96 -18.89 4.09
CA ILE A 44 -9.06 -19.23 3.18
C ILE A 44 -8.59 -19.75 1.82
N ASN A 45 -7.26 -19.79 1.59
CA ASN A 45 -6.65 -20.12 0.31
C ASN A 45 -7.31 -19.31 -0.84
N GLU A 46 -7.21 -17.98 -0.76
CA GLU A 46 -7.86 -17.05 -1.71
C GLU A 46 -7.21 -17.07 -3.09
N VAL A 47 -7.51 -18.11 -3.86
CA VAL A 47 -6.92 -18.36 -5.19
C VAL A 47 -7.18 -17.20 -6.15
N TYR A 48 -8.35 -16.55 -6.07
CA TYR A 48 -8.69 -15.46 -6.99
C TYR A 48 -7.68 -14.32 -6.90
N PHE A 49 -7.26 -13.98 -5.68
CA PHE A 49 -6.25 -12.96 -5.40
C PHE A 49 -4.86 -13.40 -5.89
N TYR A 50 -4.41 -14.59 -5.48
CA TYR A 50 -3.04 -15.04 -5.77
C TYR A 50 -2.78 -15.28 -7.26
N GLU A 51 -3.80 -15.65 -8.04
CA GLU A 51 -3.70 -15.77 -9.50
C GLU A 51 -3.53 -14.42 -10.21
N ARG A 52 -3.81 -13.29 -9.55
CA ARG A 52 -3.86 -11.95 -10.19
C ARG A 52 -2.77 -11.02 -9.70
N ILE A 53 -2.57 -10.93 -8.39
CA ILE A 53 -1.76 -9.86 -7.78
C ILE A 53 -0.32 -9.82 -8.33
N TYR A 54 0.27 -10.99 -8.60
CA TYR A 54 1.60 -11.09 -9.19
C TYR A 54 1.67 -10.44 -10.59
N HIS A 55 0.68 -10.72 -11.43
CA HIS A 55 0.62 -10.17 -12.79
C HIS A 55 0.31 -8.68 -12.81
N LEU A 56 -0.55 -8.22 -11.90
CA LEU A 56 -0.86 -6.80 -11.74
C LEU A 56 0.38 -6.01 -11.29
N ALA A 57 1.10 -6.50 -10.28
CA ALA A 57 2.33 -5.87 -9.82
C ALA A 57 3.39 -5.77 -10.94
N LEU A 58 3.59 -6.85 -11.71
CA LEU A 58 4.49 -6.83 -12.86
C LEU A 58 4.06 -5.81 -13.93
N SER A 59 2.77 -5.81 -14.28
CA SER A 59 2.19 -4.87 -15.26
C SER A 59 2.39 -3.42 -14.82
N ALA A 60 2.17 -3.11 -13.55
CA ALA A 60 2.36 -1.77 -12.99
C ALA A 60 3.84 -1.32 -13.04
N ILE A 61 4.77 -2.23 -12.78
CA ILE A 61 6.22 -1.98 -12.90
C ILE A 61 6.60 -1.74 -14.37
N GLU A 62 6.14 -2.59 -15.29
CA GLU A 62 6.44 -2.49 -16.72
C GLU A 62 5.90 -1.21 -17.35
N LYS A 63 4.70 -0.78 -16.94
CA LYS A 63 4.10 0.51 -17.34
C LYS A 63 4.80 1.71 -16.69
N GLY A 64 5.64 1.50 -15.68
CA GLY A 64 6.29 2.56 -14.92
C GLY A 64 5.37 3.34 -13.98
N ILE A 65 4.17 2.81 -13.70
CA ILE A 65 3.18 3.43 -12.82
C ILE A 65 3.36 3.02 -11.36
N PHE A 66 4.12 1.96 -11.10
CA PHE A 66 4.62 1.62 -9.77
C PHE A 66 6.15 1.66 -9.79
N LEU A 67 6.71 2.70 -9.19
CA LEU A 67 8.16 2.90 -9.19
C LEU A 67 8.84 1.94 -8.20
N PRO A 68 10.01 1.40 -8.53
CA PRO A 68 10.81 0.65 -7.57
C PRO A 68 11.19 1.59 -6.40
N PHE A 69 10.70 1.30 -5.21
CA PHE A 69 11.10 2.03 -4.00
C PHE A 69 12.52 1.59 -3.59
N GLN A 70 13.29 2.53 -3.03
CA GLN A 70 14.62 2.22 -2.50
C GLN A 70 14.46 1.44 -1.19
N GLN A 71 14.95 0.19 -1.18
CA GLN A 71 15.26 -0.51 0.05
C GLN A 71 16.76 -0.37 0.36
N ASN A 72 17.08 -0.31 1.65
CA ASN A 72 18.45 -0.37 2.16
C ASN A 72 18.97 -1.81 2.10
N LEU A 73 18.99 -2.41 0.91
CA LEU A 73 19.59 -3.70 0.68
C LEU A 73 21.12 -3.56 0.62
N PRO A 74 21.89 -4.54 1.12
CA PRO A 74 23.32 -4.61 0.89
C PRO A 74 23.67 -4.51 -0.60
N GLU A 75 24.84 -3.94 -0.90
CA GLU A 75 25.31 -3.78 -2.27
C GLU A 75 25.38 -5.14 -2.99
N GLY A 76 24.66 -5.27 -4.11
CA GLY A 76 24.59 -6.50 -4.91
C GLY A 76 23.36 -7.38 -4.65
N GLU A 77 22.52 -7.05 -3.66
CA GLU A 77 21.25 -7.75 -3.45
C GLU A 77 20.12 -7.14 -4.29
N GLN A 78 19.38 -8.00 -4.99
CA GLN A 78 18.16 -7.63 -5.68
C GLN A 78 16.95 -8.02 -4.84
N GLN A 79 15.99 -7.11 -4.74
CA GLN A 79 14.73 -7.39 -4.05
C GLN A 79 13.97 -8.51 -4.78
N ASP A 80 13.58 -9.53 -4.03
CA ASP A 80 12.74 -10.61 -4.53
C ASP A 80 11.38 -10.09 -5.01
N MET A 81 10.85 -10.67 -6.08
CA MET A 81 9.53 -10.31 -6.62
C MET A 81 8.42 -10.59 -5.62
N SER A 82 8.55 -11.61 -4.77
CA SER A 82 7.58 -11.89 -3.70
C SER A 82 7.38 -10.69 -2.77
N HIS A 83 8.49 -10.06 -2.36
CA HIS A 83 8.50 -8.86 -1.54
C HIS A 83 7.90 -7.67 -2.28
N ARG A 84 8.24 -7.48 -3.56
CA ARG A 84 7.68 -6.38 -4.38
C ARG A 84 6.17 -6.49 -4.53
N VAL A 85 5.64 -7.70 -4.68
CA VAL A 85 4.20 -7.94 -4.83
C VAL A 85 3.46 -7.61 -3.54
N GLY A 86 4.01 -8.01 -2.38
CA GLY A 86 3.44 -7.64 -1.08
C GLY A 86 3.37 -6.12 -0.90
N GLU A 87 4.48 -5.43 -1.14
CA GLU A 87 4.57 -3.96 -1.00
C GLU A 87 3.68 -3.23 -2.01
N TYR A 88 3.58 -3.71 -3.25
CA TYR A 88 2.63 -3.19 -4.23
C TYR A 88 1.19 -3.29 -3.71
N TRP A 89 0.79 -4.44 -3.18
CA TRP A 89 -0.55 -4.61 -2.63
C TRP A 89 -0.81 -3.70 -1.43
N ALA A 90 0.10 -3.67 -0.46
CA ALA A 90 -0.05 -2.86 0.74
C ALA A 90 -0.09 -1.35 0.43
N MET A 91 0.83 -0.86 -0.42
CA MET A 91 0.89 0.57 -0.77
C MET A 91 -0.32 1.04 -1.59
N THR A 92 -0.79 0.21 -2.53
CA THR A 92 -1.92 0.59 -3.38
C THR A 92 -3.24 0.59 -2.59
N VAL A 93 -3.42 -0.34 -1.66
CA VAL A 93 -4.57 -0.35 -0.75
C VAL A 93 -4.49 0.79 0.27
N GLU A 94 -3.29 1.09 0.79
CA GLU A 94 -3.04 2.26 1.66
C GLU A 94 -3.53 3.54 0.98
N GLY A 95 -3.07 3.79 -0.25
CA GLY A 95 -3.51 4.93 -1.05
C GLY A 95 -5.02 4.91 -1.35
N TYR A 96 -5.57 3.75 -1.71
CA TYR A 96 -7.01 3.60 -1.97
C TYR A 96 -7.90 3.92 -0.75
N ILE A 97 -7.50 3.50 0.45
CA ILE A 97 -8.27 3.76 1.68
C ILE A 97 -8.12 5.22 2.10
N MET A 98 -6.93 5.78 1.92
CA MET A 98 -6.66 7.18 2.25
C MET A 98 -7.32 8.17 1.29
N ASP A 99 -7.39 7.81 0.01
CA ASP A 99 -8.04 8.55 -1.08
C ASP A 99 -7.67 10.05 -1.09
N ARG A 100 -6.37 10.33 -1.24
CA ARG A 100 -5.82 11.70 -1.15
C ARG A 100 -4.65 11.90 -2.10
N GLU A 101 -4.74 12.96 -2.91
CA GLU A 101 -3.67 13.39 -3.80
C GLU A 101 -2.32 13.59 -3.10
N GLY A 102 -1.25 13.19 -3.77
CA GLY A 102 0.13 13.40 -3.31
C GLY A 102 0.60 12.39 -2.26
N PHE A 103 -0.18 11.35 -1.98
CA PHE A 103 0.33 10.16 -1.29
C PHE A 103 1.29 9.40 -2.21
N LYS A 104 2.59 9.45 -1.89
CA LYS A 104 3.66 8.87 -2.72
C LYS A 104 3.55 9.38 -4.17
N SER A 105 4.08 8.65 -5.15
CA SER A 105 4.14 9.09 -6.55
C SER A 105 3.04 8.52 -7.46
N SER A 106 2.15 7.67 -6.94
CA SER A 106 1.15 6.90 -7.73
C SER A 106 0.12 6.23 -6.81
N HIS A 107 -1.05 5.85 -7.34
CA HIS A 107 -2.09 5.10 -6.61
C HIS A 107 -2.60 5.85 -5.36
N ASP A 108 -2.67 7.17 -5.46
CA ASP A 108 -2.96 8.09 -4.35
C ASP A 108 -4.45 8.39 -4.18
N THR A 109 -5.23 8.32 -5.26
CA THR A 109 -6.69 8.45 -5.22
C THR A 109 -7.38 7.28 -5.90
N ARG A 110 -8.63 7.02 -5.50
CA ARG A 110 -9.48 5.98 -6.11
C ARG A 110 -9.72 6.24 -7.59
N GLU A 111 -9.97 7.49 -7.96
CA GLU A 111 -10.13 7.92 -9.35
C GLU A 111 -8.88 7.64 -10.17
N TRP A 112 -7.69 7.94 -9.62
CA TRP A 112 -6.43 7.67 -10.30
C TRP A 112 -6.24 6.18 -10.53
N VAL A 113 -6.51 5.34 -9.51
CA VAL A 113 -6.38 3.87 -9.64
C VAL A 113 -7.39 3.34 -10.66
N GLU A 114 -8.64 3.80 -10.64
CA GLU A 114 -9.66 3.39 -11.61
C GLU A 114 -9.27 3.76 -13.05
N GLU A 115 -8.70 4.95 -13.28
CA GLU A 115 -8.30 5.39 -14.62
C GLU A 115 -7.02 4.69 -15.12
N ASN A 116 -6.02 4.50 -14.26
CA ASN A 116 -4.67 4.11 -14.66
C ASN A 116 -4.36 2.62 -14.42
N ASP A 117 -5.04 1.98 -13.45
CA ASP A 117 -4.91 0.56 -13.12
C ASP A 117 -6.28 -0.09 -12.78
N PRO A 118 -7.22 -0.13 -13.74
CA PRO A 118 -8.61 -0.53 -13.51
C PRO A 118 -8.76 -1.98 -13.01
N GLU A 119 -7.87 -2.89 -13.41
CA GLU A 119 -7.89 -4.28 -12.94
C GLU A 119 -7.48 -4.37 -11.46
N LEU A 120 -6.52 -3.54 -11.03
CA LEU A 120 -6.19 -3.40 -9.61
C LEU A 120 -7.35 -2.76 -8.84
N PHE A 121 -7.99 -1.73 -9.38
CA PHE A 121 -9.17 -1.12 -8.76
C PHE A 121 -10.28 -2.14 -8.49
N GLU A 122 -10.60 -2.99 -9.48
CA GLU A 122 -11.55 -4.08 -9.32
C GLU A 122 -11.10 -5.07 -8.22
N LEU A 123 -9.81 -5.41 -8.18
CA LEU A 123 -9.29 -6.31 -7.16
C LEU A 123 -9.37 -5.71 -5.75
N ILE A 124 -9.03 -4.43 -5.56
CA ILE A 124 -9.11 -3.74 -4.27
C ILE A 124 -10.56 -3.64 -3.79
N THR A 125 -11.47 -3.19 -4.65
CA THR A 125 -12.90 -3.00 -4.32
C THR A 125 -13.62 -4.29 -3.97
N ARG A 126 -13.09 -5.45 -4.35
CA ARG A 126 -13.59 -6.77 -3.93
C ARG A 126 -13.39 -7.03 -2.44
N TYR A 127 -12.29 -6.53 -1.85
CA TYR A 127 -11.87 -6.88 -0.49
C TYR A 127 -11.96 -5.72 0.50
N PHE A 128 -11.89 -4.49 0.02
CA PHE A 128 -11.87 -3.28 0.86
C PHE A 128 -13.10 -2.40 0.59
N PRO A 129 -13.58 -1.68 1.62
CA PRO A 129 -14.78 -0.87 1.51
C PRO A 129 -14.60 0.30 0.54
N THR A 130 -15.65 0.59 -0.22
CA THR A 130 -15.73 1.76 -1.10
C THR A 130 -16.20 3.02 -0.38
N GLU A 131 -16.54 2.93 0.90
CA GLU A 131 -16.94 4.07 1.71
C GLU A 131 -15.70 4.88 2.11
N THR A 132 -15.84 6.20 2.24
CA THR A 132 -14.76 7.05 2.74
C THR A 132 -14.51 6.72 4.21
N TRP A 133 -13.24 6.67 4.61
CA TRP A 133 -12.91 6.46 6.00
C TRP A 133 -13.52 7.58 6.87
N PRO A 134 -14.34 7.26 7.90
CA PRO A 134 -15.27 8.21 8.53
C PRO A 134 -14.63 9.50 9.05
N ASP A 135 -13.37 9.43 9.48
CA ASP A 135 -12.69 10.56 10.09
C ASP A 135 -11.77 11.32 9.14
N GLY A 136 -11.43 10.79 7.95
CA GLY A 136 -10.55 11.41 6.94
C GLY A 136 -9.18 11.92 7.45
N LYS A 137 -8.88 11.70 8.72
CA LYS A 137 -7.79 12.30 9.49
C LYS A 137 -6.69 11.27 9.68
N PHE A 138 -6.00 10.98 8.59
CA PHE A 138 -4.72 10.25 8.64
C PHE A 138 -3.60 11.11 9.24
N CYS A 139 -3.81 12.44 9.28
CA CYS A 139 -3.09 13.40 10.11
C CYS A 139 -4.08 14.37 10.77
N PRO A 140 -4.17 14.44 12.11
CA PRO A 140 -5.15 15.28 12.79
C PRO A 140 -5.06 16.79 12.50
N ASP A 141 -3.93 17.32 12.03
CA ASP A 141 -3.70 18.77 11.85
C ASP A 141 -2.71 19.09 10.70
N ALA A 142 -2.83 18.45 9.53
CA ALA A 142 -2.08 18.85 8.32
C ALA A 142 -2.76 20.00 7.57
#